data_AF-A0A920UPF7-F1
#
_entry.id   AF-A0A920UPF7-F1
#
_cell.length_a   1.000
_cell.length_b   1.000
_cell.length_c   1.000
_cell.angle_alpha   90.00
_cell.angle_beta   90.00
_cell.angle_gamma   90.00
#
_symmetry.space_group_name_H-M   'P 1'
#
loop_
_entity.id
_entity.type
_entity.pdbx_description
1 polymer ?
#
loop_
_entity_poly.entity_id
_entity_poly.type
_entity_poly.pdbx_seq_one_letter_code
_entity_poly.pdbx_strand_id
1 'polypeptide(L)'
;MVAKHRNFCAVGDPDQSIYSWRNADIRNILSFQTDFPDAKVIPLVQNYRSSSTILEAAQHLISANDQRVEKDLWTSNKPGELITIEEAFTDIEEAESVLNHIKSLTTTQRYSNSDIAIMYRVNSQSRLLEESCRRHGVPYQLIGGQKFYQRQEIKDLVSYLRTIANPYDDISLMRIINTPPRGIGKKTFDDISLVARDEQLPLFFAIGKMLELQKSNGIELNSRSIKALSNFYDTISKLSEILNSDTHQSLGDLINSILDLTNYRQILQSSKDIRDKERLKI
;
A
#
# COMPACT_ATOMS: atom_id res chain seq x y z
N MET A 1 -10.90 29.31 0.86
CA MET A 1 -11.52 29.54 -0.47
C MET A 1 -13.01 29.18 -0.50
N VAL A 2 -13.46 28.03 0.03
CA VAL A 2 -14.89 27.64 0.03
C VAL A 2 -15.77 28.56 0.89
N ALA A 3 -15.30 28.98 2.06
CA ALA A 3 -16.07 29.81 3.00
C ALA A 3 -16.54 31.17 2.44
N LYS A 4 -15.83 31.75 1.46
CA LYS A 4 -16.14 33.09 0.93
C LYS A 4 -17.23 33.08 -0.15
N HIS A 5 -17.31 32.00 -0.94
CA HIS A 5 -18.21 31.91 -2.08
C HIS A 5 -19.38 30.94 -1.86
N ARG A 6 -19.30 30.05 -0.86
CA ARG A 6 -20.31 29.03 -0.53
C ARG A 6 -20.71 28.12 -1.71
N ASN A 7 -19.90 28.08 -2.76
CA ASN A 7 -20.05 27.17 -3.90
C ASN A 7 -19.48 25.80 -3.53
N PHE A 8 -20.25 25.03 -2.77
CA PHE A 8 -19.90 23.68 -2.35
C PHE A 8 -20.93 22.68 -2.87
N CYS A 9 -20.45 21.66 -3.57
CA CYS A 9 -21.27 20.56 -4.07
C CYS A 9 -20.72 19.26 -3.46
N ALA A 10 -21.58 18.53 -2.75
CA ALA A 10 -21.28 17.22 -2.19
C ALA A 10 -22.19 16.17 -2.83
N VAL A 11 -21.63 14.99 -3.10
CA VAL A 11 -22.35 13.83 -3.62
C VAL A 11 -22.01 12.65 -2.72
N GLY A 12 -23.01 11.87 -2.36
CA GLY A 12 -22.82 10.68 -1.57
C GLY A 12 -24.10 9.87 -1.43
N ASP A 13 -23.96 8.67 -0.91
CA ASP A 13 -25.05 7.76 -0.61
C ASP A 13 -24.92 7.32 0.85
N PRO A 14 -25.86 7.71 1.75
CA PRO A 14 -25.87 7.28 3.14
C PRO A 14 -25.85 5.75 3.30
N ASP A 15 -26.54 5.02 2.41
CA ASP A 15 -26.65 3.55 2.46
C ASP A 15 -25.34 2.84 2.09
N GLN A 16 -24.37 3.57 1.50
CA GLN A 16 -23.05 3.06 1.13
C GLN A 16 -21.94 3.47 2.12
N SER A 17 -22.31 3.96 3.30
CA SER A 17 -21.36 4.35 4.35
C SER A 17 -20.77 3.12 5.07
N ILE A 18 -19.68 2.57 4.54
CA ILE A 18 -19.02 1.34 5.06
C ILE A 18 -17.73 1.60 5.84
N TYR A 19 -17.38 2.86 6.13
CA TYR A 19 -16.10 3.27 6.73
C TYR A 19 -16.21 3.83 8.15
N SER A 20 -17.31 3.56 8.88
CA SER A 20 -17.53 4.06 10.24
C SER A 20 -16.38 3.74 11.21
N TRP A 21 -15.80 2.54 11.09
CA TRP A 21 -14.62 2.10 11.86
C TRP A 21 -13.33 2.88 11.57
N ARG A 22 -13.30 3.71 10.50
CA ARG A 22 -12.22 4.66 10.20
C ARG A 22 -12.61 6.11 10.51
N ASN A 23 -13.58 6.32 11.40
CA ASN A 23 -14.13 7.62 11.78
C ASN A 23 -14.88 8.34 10.63
N ALA A 24 -15.43 7.61 9.65
CA ALA A 24 -16.39 8.21 8.74
C ALA A 24 -17.73 8.41 9.46
N ASP A 25 -18.25 9.63 9.41
CA ASP A 25 -19.50 10.00 10.08
C ASP A 25 -20.61 10.23 9.05
N ILE A 26 -21.65 9.40 9.08
CA ILE A 26 -22.83 9.52 8.22
C ILE A 26 -23.59 10.83 8.46
N ARG A 27 -23.46 11.43 9.65
CA ARG A 27 -24.09 12.72 9.98
C ARG A 27 -23.61 13.84 9.08
N ASN A 28 -22.42 13.74 8.48
CA ASN A 28 -21.89 14.75 7.55
C ASN A 28 -22.79 14.93 6.32
N ILE A 29 -23.39 13.86 5.81
CA ILE A 29 -24.32 13.95 4.67
C ILE A 29 -25.75 14.20 5.15
N LEU A 30 -26.17 13.61 6.28
CA LEU A 30 -27.53 13.76 6.80
C LEU A 30 -27.81 15.18 7.32
N SER A 31 -26.80 15.84 7.89
CA SER A 31 -26.91 17.20 8.46
C SER A 31 -26.55 18.28 7.45
N PHE A 32 -26.31 17.92 6.18
CA PHE A 32 -25.80 18.86 5.18
C PHE A 32 -26.72 20.07 4.98
N GLN A 33 -28.04 19.87 5.00
CA GLN A 33 -29.01 20.96 4.91
C GLN A 33 -29.11 21.78 6.21
N THR A 34 -28.68 21.24 7.35
CA THR A 34 -28.57 22.00 8.60
C THR A 34 -27.38 22.97 8.54
N ASP A 35 -26.25 22.51 8.01
CA ASP A 35 -25.02 23.32 7.88
C ASP A 35 -25.10 24.31 6.70
N PHE A 36 -25.84 23.95 5.65
CA PHE A 36 -26.06 24.78 4.46
C PHE A 36 -27.58 24.89 4.18
N PRO A 37 -28.30 25.80 4.87
CA PRO A 37 -29.76 25.92 4.72
C PRO A 37 -30.25 26.28 3.31
N ASP A 38 -29.39 26.90 2.51
CA ASP A 38 -29.60 27.26 1.11
C ASP A 38 -29.19 26.16 0.11
N ALA A 39 -28.76 24.98 0.59
CA ALA A 39 -28.36 23.88 -0.26
C ALA A 39 -29.55 23.28 -1.02
N LYS A 40 -29.37 23.13 -2.34
CA LYS A 40 -30.30 22.39 -3.19
C LYS A 40 -29.97 20.90 -3.15
N VAL A 41 -30.95 20.08 -2.76
CA VAL A 41 -30.84 18.62 -2.81
C VAL A 41 -31.39 18.11 -4.15
N ILE A 42 -30.61 17.28 -4.83
CA ILE A 42 -30.99 16.65 -6.10
C ILE A 42 -30.90 15.13 -5.90
N PRO A 43 -32.03 14.43 -5.72
CA PRO A 43 -32.02 12.98 -5.62
C PRO A 43 -31.80 12.35 -7.00
N LEU A 44 -30.86 11.41 -7.09
CA LEU A 44 -30.62 10.60 -8.27
C LEU A 44 -31.13 9.19 -8.01
N VAL A 45 -32.35 8.90 -8.47
CA VAL A 45 -33.06 7.65 -8.16
C VAL A 45 -33.01 6.61 -9.28
N GLN A 46 -32.66 7.01 -10.50
CA GLN A 46 -32.55 6.06 -11.61
C GLN A 46 -31.20 5.33 -11.56
N ASN A 47 -31.24 4.00 -11.45
CA ASN A 47 -30.09 3.11 -11.54
C ASN A 47 -29.88 2.67 -13.00
N TYR A 48 -28.71 2.99 -13.54
CA TYR A 48 -28.32 2.62 -14.90
C TYR A 48 -27.41 1.38 -14.96
N ARG A 49 -26.97 0.84 -13.81
CA ARG A 49 -25.95 -0.21 -13.72
C ARG A 49 -26.54 -1.61 -13.70
N SER A 50 -27.56 -1.84 -12.88
CA SER A 50 -28.04 -3.16 -12.50
C SER A 50 -29.32 -3.51 -13.25
N SER A 51 -29.58 -4.81 -13.43
CA SER A 51 -30.90 -5.30 -13.85
C SER A 51 -31.94 -5.05 -12.77
N SER A 52 -33.23 -5.12 -13.13
CA SER A 52 -34.31 -4.97 -12.14
C SER A 52 -34.22 -6.04 -11.04
N THR A 53 -33.88 -7.29 -11.38
CA THR A 53 -33.68 -8.40 -10.44
C THR A 53 -32.66 -8.07 -9.34
N ILE A 54 -31.49 -7.54 -9.73
CA ILE A 54 -30.43 -7.16 -8.77
C ILE A 54 -30.85 -5.96 -7.94
N LEU A 55 -31.49 -4.97 -8.58
CA LEU A 55 -31.93 -3.75 -7.90
C LEU A 55 -33.00 -4.05 -6.84
N GLU A 56 -33.98 -4.88 -7.17
CA GLU A 56 -35.04 -5.32 -6.25
C GLU A 56 -34.46 -6.05 -5.04
N ALA A 57 -33.53 -6.99 -5.24
CA ALA A 57 -32.88 -7.69 -4.13
C ALA A 57 -32.11 -6.73 -3.20
N ALA A 58 -31.36 -5.78 -3.77
CA ALA A 58 -30.64 -4.77 -3.00
C ALA A 58 -31.59 -3.86 -2.19
N GLN A 59 -32.74 -3.48 -2.76
CA GLN A 59 -33.77 -2.70 -2.07
C GLN A 59 -34.41 -3.45 -0.90
N HIS A 60 -34.72 -4.73 -1.09
CA HIS A 60 -35.26 -5.56 -0.02
C HIS A 60 -34.24 -5.79 1.11
N LEU A 61 -32.95 -5.88 0.77
CA LEU A 61 -31.90 -6.01 1.78
C LEU A 61 -31.73 -4.73 2.62
N ILE A 62 -31.71 -3.56 1.97
CA ILE A 62 -31.46 -2.29 2.65
C ILE A 62 -32.68 -1.77 3.44
N SER A 63 -33.90 -2.21 3.09
CA SER A 63 -35.13 -1.78 3.78
C SER A 63 -35.20 -2.23 5.24
N ALA A 64 -34.40 -3.22 5.63
CA ALA A 64 -34.27 -3.67 7.02
C ALA A 64 -33.50 -2.69 7.93
N ASN A 65 -32.85 -1.66 7.40
CA ASN A 65 -32.11 -0.68 8.19
C ASN A 65 -33.02 0.44 8.72
N ASP A 66 -32.96 0.71 10.03
CA ASP A 66 -33.82 1.70 10.69
C ASP A 66 -33.42 3.17 10.41
N GLN A 67 -32.13 3.47 10.32
CA GLN A 67 -31.62 4.85 10.17
C GLN A 67 -31.19 5.13 8.73
N ARG A 68 -32.17 5.27 7.83
CA ARG A 68 -31.96 5.54 6.39
C ARG A 68 -32.73 6.75 5.90
N VAL A 69 -32.22 7.37 4.83
CA VAL A 69 -32.99 8.31 4.02
C VAL A 69 -33.74 7.49 2.99
N GLU A 70 -35.06 7.46 3.06
CA GLU A 70 -35.85 6.71 2.09
C GLU A 70 -35.67 7.28 0.69
N LYS A 71 -35.39 6.39 -0.26
CA LYS A 71 -35.26 6.71 -1.68
C LYS A 71 -35.73 5.51 -2.48
N ASP A 72 -36.58 5.78 -3.46
CA ASP A 72 -37.13 4.75 -4.34
C ASP A 72 -36.27 4.65 -5.59
N LEU A 73 -35.24 3.81 -5.52
CA LEU A 73 -34.42 3.54 -6.69
C LEU A 73 -35.26 2.80 -7.75
N TRP A 74 -35.05 3.09 -9.02
CA TRP A 74 -35.71 2.36 -10.11
C TRP A 74 -34.77 2.18 -11.30
N THR A 75 -35.04 1.24 -12.19
CA THR A 75 -34.23 1.04 -13.40
C THR A 75 -35.11 0.80 -14.63
N SER A 76 -34.66 1.28 -15.79
CA SER A 76 -35.23 0.94 -17.10
C SER A 76 -34.59 -0.30 -17.73
N ASN A 77 -33.61 -0.91 -17.05
CA ASN A 77 -32.97 -2.13 -17.51
C ASN A 77 -33.95 -3.31 -17.41
N LYS A 78 -33.84 -4.26 -18.33
CA LYS A 78 -34.67 -5.46 -18.34
C LYS A 78 -34.40 -6.32 -17.08
N PRO A 79 -35.35 -7.18 -16.69
CA PRO A 79 -35.07 -8.26 -15.76
C PRO A 79 -33.85 -9.07 -16.22
N GLY A 80 -32.93 -9.32 -15.29
CA GLY A 80 -31.75 -10.13 -15.53
C GLY A 80 -31.94 -11.56 -15.04
N GLU A 81 -30.86 -12.33 -15.07
CA GLU A 81 -30.84 -13.66 -14.45
C GLU A 81 -31.17 -13.61 -12.96
N LEU A 82 -31.70 -14.71 -12.43
CA LEU A 82 -32.00 -14.85 -11.01
C LEU A 82 -30.69 -14.88 -10.19
N ILE A 83 -30.76 -14.34 -8.98
CA ILE A 83 -29.64 -14.41 -8.03
C ILE A 83 -29.58 -15.82 -7.47
N THR A 84 -28.46 -16.51 -7.68
CA THR A 84 -28.20 -17.84 -7.16
C THR A 84 -27.50 -17.77 -5.81
N ILE A 85 -27.94 -18.60 -4.87
CA ILE A 85 -27.27 -18.83 -3.58
C ILE A 85 -26.88 -20.31 -3.56
N GLU A 86 -25.61 -20.58 -3.30
CA GLU A 86 -25.06 -21.92 -3.20
C GLU A 86 -24.35 -22.08 -1.86
N GLU A 87 -24.60 -23.18 -1.18
CA GLU A 87 -23.92 -23.56 0.05
C GLU A 87 -22.93 -24.69 -0.25
N ALA A 88 -21.69 -24.53 0.20
CA ALA A 88 -20.64 -25.54 0.10
C ALA A 88 -20.30 -26.09 1.49
N PHE A 89 -19.88 -27.35 1.58
CA PHE A 89 -19.54 -27.96 2.88
C PHE A 89 -18.20 -27.48 3.42
N THR A 90 -17.31 -27.03 2.53
CA THR A 90 -15.98 -26.51 2.89
C THR A 90 -15.63 -25.25 2.10
N ASP A 91 -14.67 -24.48 2.61
CA ASP A 91 -14.10 -23.32 1.95
C ASP A 91 -13.33 -23.67 0.65
N ILE A 92 -12.77 -24.87 0.58
CA ILE A 92 -12.16 -25.41 -0.63
C ILE A 92 -13.25 -25.69 -1.69
N GLU A 93 -14.34 -26.34 -1.31
CA GLU A 93 -15.46 -26.62 -2.22
C GLU A 93 -16.13 -25.33 -2.71
N GLU A 94 -16.30 -24.33 -1.84
CA GLU A 94 -16.79 -23.00 -2.24
C GLU A 94 -15.90 -22.40 -3.33
N ALA A 95 -14.58 -22.38 -3.11
CA ALA A 95 -13.64 -21.85 -4.08
C ALA A 95 -13.66 -22.64 -5.41
N GLU A 96 -13.78 -23.96 -5.37
CA GLU A 96 -13.89 -24.79 -6.57
C GLU A 96 -15.20 -24.53 -7.32
N SER A 97 -16.32 -24.39 -6.62
CA SER A 97 -17.61 -24.09 -7.23
C SER A 97 -17.61 -22.72 -7.92
N VAL A 98 -17.08 -21.69 -7.27
CA VAL A 98 -16.89 -20.35 -7.87
C VAL A 98 -16.07 -20.44 -9.17
N LEU A 99 -14.98 -21.21 -9.17
CA LEU A 99 -14.15 -21.39 -10.35
C LEU A 99 -14.86 -22.15 -11.48
N ASN A 100 -15.70 -23.12 -11.14
CA ASN A 100 -16.54 -23.83 -12.12
C ASN A 100 -17.57 -22.89 -12.75
N HIS A 101 -18.15 -21.98 -11.98
CA HIS A 101 -19.06 -20.95 -12.48
C HIS A 101 -18.34 -19.99 -13.42
N ILE A 102 -17.16 -19.50 -13.05
CA ILE A 102 -16.33 -18.61 -13.90
C ILE A 102 -16.02 -19.29 -15.24
N LYS A 103 -15.60 -20.56 -15.21
CA LYS A 103 -15.35 -21.33 -16.44
C LYS A 103 -16.61 -21.49 -17.29
N SER A 104 -17.76 -21.76 -16.67
CA SER A 104 -19.03 -21.86 -17.36
C SER A 104 -19.38 -20.55 -18.07
N LEU A 105 -19.31 -19.41 -17.36
CA LEU A 105 -19.60 -18.08 -17.90
C LEU A 105 -18.68 -17.72 -19.08
N THR A 106 -17.39 -18.00 -18.93
CA THR A 106 -16.38 -17.68 -19.96
C THR A 106 -16.45 -18.60 -21.19
N THR A 107 -16.79 -19.88 -20.99
CA THR A 107 -16.87 -20.85 -22.09
C THR A 107 -18.20 -20.79 -22.84
N THR A 108 -19.31 -20.59 -22.12
CA THR A 108 -20.67 -20.75 -22.67
C THR A 108 -21.37 -19.42 -22.95
N GLN A 109 -21.12 -18.39 -22.12
CA GLN A 109 -21.85 -17.12 -22.16
C GLN A 109 -21.02 -15.94 -22.70
N ARG A 110 -19.84 -16.21 -23.27
CA ARG A 110 -18.91 -15.24 -23.89
C ARG A 110 -18.45 -14.10 -22.96
N TYR A 111 -18.48 -14.29 -21.65
CA TYR A 111 -17.83 -13.34 -20.74
C TYR A 111 -16.31 -13.48 -20.81
N SER A 112 -15.61 -12.37 -20.63
CA SER A 112 -14.18 -12.36 -20.38
C SER A 112 -13.90 -12.47 -18.88
N ASN A 113 -12.70 -12.92 -18.49
CA ASN A 113 -12.31 -12.92 -17.08
C ASN A 113 -12.35 -11.51 -16.46
N SER A 114 -12.17 -10.45 -17.26
CA SER A 114 -12.29 -9.05 -16.81
C SER A 114 -13.71 -8.60 -16.51
N ASP A 115 -14.73 -9.31 -16.98
CA ASP A 115 -16.14 -9.01 -16.69
C ASP A 115 -16.59 -9.59 -15.35
N ILE A 116 -15.76 -10.41 -14.70
CA ILE A 116 -16.11 -11.15 -13.49
C ILE A 116 -15.28 -10.65 -12.31
N ALA A 117 -15.96 -10.32 -11.21
CA ALA A 117 -15.35 -9.92 -9.96
C ALA A 117 -15.78 -10.85 -8.82
N ILE A 118 -14.82 -11.28 -8.01
CA ILE A 118 -15.08 -12.04 -6.78
C ILE A 118 -14.91 -11.07 -5.60
N MET A 119 -15.96 -10.92 -4.79
CA MET A 119 -15.95 -10.06 -3.61
C MET A 119 -16.01 -10.90 -2.35
N TYR A 120 -15.20 -10.56 -1.36
CA TYR A 120 -15.11 -11.24 -0.08
C TYR A 120 -14.96 -10.24 1.07
N ARG A 121 -15.26 -10.66 2.30
CA ARG A 121 -15.34 -9.79 3.47
C ARG A 121 -13.97 -9.45 4.07
N VAL A 122 -13.04 -10.42 4.07
CA VAL A 122 -11.69 -10.26 4.63
C VAL A 122 -10.62 -10.78 3.67
N ASN A 123 -9.46 -10.14 3.65
CA ASN A 123 -8.38 -10.45 2.70
C ASN A 123 -7.85 -11.90 2.83
N SER A 124 -7.97 -12.53 4.00
CA SER A 124 -7.54 -13.92 4.18
C SER A 124 -8.34 -14.91 3.33
N GLN A 125 -9.58 -14.57 2.93
CA GLN A 125 -10.41 -15.40 2.05
C GLN A 125 -9.85 -15.48 0.61
N SER A 126 -9.02 -14.53 0.18
CA SER A 126 -8.48 -14.56 -1.19
C SER A 126 -7.61 -15.79 -1.43
N ARG A 127 -6.92 -16.28 -0.40
CA ARG A 127 -5.89 -17.32 -0.55
C ARG A 127 -6.41 -18.58 -1.23
N LEU A 128 -7.57 -19.09 -0.82
CA LEU A 128 -8.13 -20.33 -1.38
C LEU A 128 -8.60 -20.14 -2.82
N LEU A 129 -9.20 -18.97 -3.12
CA LEU A 129 -9.57 -18.58 -4.48
C LEU A 129 -8.34 -18.47 -5.38
N GLU A 130 -7.27 -17.84 -4.90
CA GLU A 130 -6.00 -17.70 -5.63
C GLU A 130 -5.33 -19.06 -5.91
N GLU A 131 -5.32 -19.95 -4.93
CA GLU A 131 -4.81 -21.32 -5.08
C GLU A 131 -5.65 -22.11 -6.10
N SER A 132 -6.98 -21.97 -6.07
CA SER A 132 -7.89 -22.60 -7.04
C SER A 132 -7.71 -22.03 -8.45
N CYS A 133 -7.61 -20.71 -8.61
CA CYS A 133 -7.31 -20.06 -9.89
C CYS A 133 -5.99 -20.57 -10.46
N ARG A 134 -4.92 -20.63 -9.64
CA ARG A 134 -3.61 -21.12 -10.05
C ARG A 134 -3.66 -22.58 -10.49
N ARG A 135 -4.34 -23.44 -9.71
CA ARG A 135 -4.50 -24.87 -10.01
C ARG A 135 -5.20 -25.10 -11.35
N HIS A 136 -6.18 -24.27 -11.66
CA HIS A 136 -6.99 -24.37 -12.87
C HIS A 136 -6.52 -23.50 -14.04
N GLY A 137 -5.39 -22.80 -13.90
CA GLY A 137 -4.86 -21.92 -14.94
C GLY A 137 -5.75 -20.73 -15.28
N VAL A 138 -6.60 -20.28 -14.35
CA VAL A 138 -7.47 -19.12 -14.55
C VAL A 138 -6.71 -17.83 -14.21
N PRO A 139 -6.52 -16.92 -15.18
CA PRO A 139 -5.90 -15.62 -14.92
C PRO A 139 -6.74 -14.80 -13.94
N TYR A 140 -6.10 -14.20 -12.94
CA TYR A 140 -6.77 -13.35 -11.95
C TYR A 140 -5.92 -12.14 -11.60
N GLN A 141 -6.58 -11.08 -11.11
CA GLN A 141 -5.93 -9.90 -10.54
C GLN A 141 -6.40 -9.72 -9.10
N LEU A 142 -5.47 -9.80 -8.15
CA LEU A 142 -5.76 -9.53 -6.74
C LEU A 142 -5.70 -8.03 -6.45
N ILE A 143 -6.84 -7.44 -6.09
CA ILE A 143 -6.91 -6.05 -5.65
C ILE A 143 -6.67 -5.99 -4.13
N GLY A 144 -5.70 -5.16 -3.70
CA GLY A 144 -5.39 -5.01 -2.27
C GLY A 144 -4.52 -6.11 -1.67
N GLY A 145 -3.85 -6.91 -2.50
CA GLY A 145 -2.79 -7.85 -2.09
C GLY A 145 -1.55 -7.16 -1.50
N GLN A 146 -0.39 -7.82 -1.50
CA GLN A 146 0.84 -7.23 -0.97
C GLN A 146 1.14 -5.90 -1.68
N LYS A 147 0.94 -4.78 -0.97
CA LYS A 147 1.11 -3.44 -1.55
C LYS A 147 2.56 -3.31 -2.03
N PHE A 148 2.75 -2.74 -3.22
CA PHE A 148 4.10 -2.54 -3.79
C PHE A 148 5.08 -1.91 -2.79
N TYR A 149 4.67 -0.82 -2.13
CA TYR A 149 5.45 -0.14 -1.09
C TYR A 149 5.59 -0.89 0.24
N GLN A 150 4.88 -2.02 0.42
CA GLN A 150 5.06 -2.87 1.59
C GLN A 150 6.18 -3.90 1.43
N ARG A 151 6.64 -4.13 0.19
CA ARG A 151 7.74 -5.03 -0.10
C ARG A 151 9.04 -4.56 0.55
N GLN A 152 9.84 -5.49 1.04
CA GLN A 152 11.03 -5.17 1.83
C GLN A 152 12.01 -4.35 1.00
N GLU A 153 12.28 -4.77 -0.23
CA GLU A 153 13.17 -4.11 -1.17
C GLU A 153 12.75 -2.68 -1.50
N ILE A 154 11.45 -2.45 -1.63
CA ILE A 154 10.90 -1.11 -1.89
C ILE A 154 11.04 -0.24 -0.65
N LYS A 155 10.74 -0.76 0.54
CA LYS A 155 10.92 0.00 1.79
C LYS A 155 12.38 0.35 2.06
N ASP A 156 13.30 -0.56 1.74
CA ASP A 156 14.74 -0.34 1.93
C ASP A 156 15.22 0.77 0.99
N LEU A 157 14.88 0.72 -0.30
CA LEU A 157 15.19 1.78 -1.26
C LEU A 157 14.58 3.13 -0.88
N VAL A 158 13.31 3.15 -0.47
CA VAL A 158 12.65 4.37 0.02
C VAL A 158 13.37 4.91 1.25
N SER A 159 13.88 4.05 2.13
CA SER A 159 14.61 4.48 3.32
C SER A 159 16.00 5.02 2.98
N TYR A 160 16.68 4.50 1.95
CA TYR A 160 17.87 5.16 1.39
C TYR A 160 17.54 6.56 0.89
N LEU A 161 16.54 6.69 0.01
CA LEU A 161 16.15 7.99 -0.55
C LEU A 161 15.78 8.99 0.56
N ARG A 162 15.03 8.56 1.57
CA ARG A 162 14.67 9.40 2.73
C ARG A 162 15.89 9.82 3.55
N THR A 163 16.82 8.91 3.81
CA THR A 163 18.05 9.22 4.56
C THR A 163 18.94 10.20 3.78
N ILE A 164 19.04 10.03 2.45
CA ILE A 164 19.84 10.89 1.55
C ILE A 164 19.24 12.29 1.46
N ALA A 165 17.91 12.39 1.32
CA ALA A 165 17.20 13.66 1.21
C ALA A 165 17.00 14.36 2.57
N ASN A 166 16.93 13.58 3.65
CA ASN A 166 16.76 14.07 5.01
C ASN A 166 17.65 13.27 5.99
N PRO A 167 18.86 13.78 6.30
CA PRO A 167 19.77 13.15 7.27
C PRO A 167 19.23 13.09 8.71
N TYR A 168 18.10 13.73 9.00
CA TYR A 168 17.42 13.69 10.31
C TYR A 168 16.42 12.52 10.44
N ASP A 169 16.21 11.72 9.40
CA ASP A 169 15.29 10.58 9.42
C ASP A 169 15.96 9.32 10.03
N ASP A 170 16.07 9.31 11.36
CA ASP A 170 16.67 8.20 12.11
C ASP A 170 15.95 6.86 11.87
N ILE A 171 14.63 6.88 11.65
CA ILE A 171 13.84 5.67 11.40
C ILE A 171 14.30 5.01 10.09
N SER A 172 14.47 5.81 9.04
CA SER A 172 14.94 5.33 7.75
C SER A 172 16.40 4.86 7.84
N LEU A 173 17.27 5.61 8.52
CA LEU A 173 18.67 5.25 8.71
C LEU A 173 18.82 3.92 9.46
N MET A 174 18.10 3.73 10.57
CA MET A 174 18.10 2.48 11.36
C MET A 174 17.75 1.26 10.50
N ARG A 175 16.86 1.42 9.52
CA ARG A 175 16.47 0.34 8.61
C ARG A 175 17.60 -0.07 7.67
N ILE A 176 18.35 0.90 7.15
CA ILE A 176 19.32 0.68 6.06
C ILE A 176 20.77 0.54 6.52
N ILE A 177 21.10 0.93 7.76
CA ILE A 177 22.47 0.98 8.28
C ILE A 177 23.20 -0.36 8.10
N ASN A 178 22.50 -1.47 8.32
CA ASN A 178 23.04 -2.83 8.13
C ASN A 178 22.29 -3.63 7.04
N THR A 179 21.64 -2.93 6.09
CA THR A 179 20.97 -3.55 4.93
C THR A 179 21.46 -2.89 3.64
N PRO A 180 22.39 -3.48 2.87
CA PRO A 180 22.99 -4.81 2.99
C PRO A 180 23.78 -5.07 4.28
N PRO A 181 23.99 -6.34 4.70
CA PRO A 181 24.82 -6.66 5.86
C PRO A 181 26.24 -6.09 5.73
N ARG A 182 26.60 -5.19 6.65
CA ARG A 182 27.91 -4.51 6.71
C ARG A 182 28.75 -4.93 7.91
N GLY A 183 28.17 -5.70 8.82
CA GLY A 183 28.80 -6.07 10.08
C GLY A 183 28.65 -5.00 11.17
N ILE A 184 27.67 -4.11 11.03
CA ILE A 184 27.28 -3.16 12.07
C ILE A 184 26.31 -3.89 13.00
N GLY A 185 26.84 -4.38 14.12
CA GLY A 185 26.09 -5.15 15.11
C GLY A 185 25.40 -4.26 16.16
N LYS A 186 24.65 -4.92 17.05
CA LYS A 186 23.91 -4.24 18.14
C LYS A 186 24.80 -3.33 18.99
N LYS A 187 25.97 -3.83 19.43
CA LYS A 187 26.90 -3.04 20.26
C LYS A 187 27.31 -1.73 19.56
N THR A 188 27.73 -1.81 18.30
CA THR A 188 28.11 -0.64 17.50
C THR A 188 26.96 0.34 17.35
N PHE A 189 25.74 -0.15 17.18
CA PHE A 189 24.54 0.69 17.11
C PHE A 189 24.20 1.36 18.45
N ASP A 190 24.37 0.63 19.56
CA ASP A 190 24.19 1.16 20.91
C ASP A 190 25.21 2.29 21.19
N ASP A 191 26.46 2.11 20.75
CA ASP A 191 27.52 3.13 20.86
C ASP A 191 27.16 4.41 20.07
N ILE A 192 26.68 4.29 18.83
CA ILE A 192 26.19 5.42 18.02
C ILE A 192 25.02 6.12 18.72
N SER A 193 24.09 5.35 19.28
CA SER A 193 22.91 5.87 19.98
C SER A 193 23.27 6.58 21.29
N LEU A 194 24.38 6.19 21.92
CA LEU A 194 24.95 6.89 23.07
C LEU A 194 25.47 8.27 22.66
N VAL A 195 26.35 8.33 21.65
CA VAL A 195 26.88 9.59 21.11
C VAL A 195 25.74 10.51 20.64
N ALA A 196 24.75 9.98 19.92
CA ALA A 196 23.59 10.73 19.45
C ALA A 196 22.82 11.39 20.60
N ARG A 197 22.64 10.69 21.72
CA ARG A 197 21.93 11.21 22.89
C ARG A 197 22.75 12.24 23.66
N ASP A 198 24.01 11.92 23.94
CA ASP A 198 24.89 12.79 24.73
C ASP A 198 25.11 14.14 24.04
N GLU A 199 25.17 14.12 22.70
CA GLU A 199 25.44 15.28 21.86
C GLU A 199 24.18 15.91 21.27
N GLN A 200 23.00 15.30 21.51
CA GLN A 200 21.71 15.71 20.95
C GLN A 200 21.74 15.84 19.41
N LEU A 201 22.37 14.87 18.75
CA LEU A 201 22.52 14.81 17.29
C LEU A 201 21.67 13.67 16.71
N PRO A 202 21.09 13.85 15.50
CA PRO A 202 20.55 12.74 14.74
C PRO A 202 21.62 11.66 14.48
N LEU A 203 21.18 10.41 14.29
CA LEU A 203 22.07 9.26 14.19
C LEU A 203 23.11 9.40 13.08
N PHE A 204 22.75 10.00 11.94
CA PHE A 204 23.69 10.22 10.85
C PHE A 204 24.88 11.10 11.24
N PHE A 205 24.62 12.22 11.93
CA PHE A 205 25.67 13.11 12.41
C PHE A 205 26.46 12.52 13.58
N ALA A 206 25.80 11.72 14.42
CA ALA A 206 26.48 10.96 15.48
C ALA A 206 27.50 9.97 14.91
N ILE A 207 27.21 9.32 13.77
CA ILE A 207 28.19 8.48 13.06
C ILE A 207 29.41 9.31 12.64
N GLY A 208 29.19 10.47 12.01
CA GLY A 208 30.27 11.38 11.61
C GLY A 208 31.15 11.79 12.79
N LYS A 209 30.53 12.23 13.89
CA LYS A 209 31.22 12.60 15.13
C LYS A 209 31.99 11.44 15.76
N MET A 210 31.42 10.24 15.77
CA MET A 210 32.08 9.04 16.30
C MET A 210 33.34 8.68 15.47
N LEU A 211 33.29 8.87 14.15
CA LEU A 211 34.45 8.69 13.26
C LEU A 211 35.52 9.76 13.46
N GLU A 212 35.15 10.99 13.82
CA GLU A 212 36.10 12.05 14.19
C GLU A 212 36.79 11.77 15.53
N LEU A 213 36.02 11.43 16.57
CA LEU A 213 36.53 11.14 17.92
C LEU A 213 37.48 9.94 17.94
N GLN A 214 37.26 8.97 17.05
CA GLN A 214 38.17 7.83 16.88
C GLN A 214 39.57 8.26 16.38
N LYS A 215 39.66 9.26 15.50
CA LYS A 215 40.95 9.78 15.01
C LYS A 215 41.74 10.49 16.12
N SER A 216 41.05 11.05 17.12
CA SER A 216 41.64 11.69 18.29
C SER A 216 41.84 10.76 19.49
N ASN A 217 41.78 9.43 19.31
CA ASN A 217 41.87 8.40 20.37
C ASN A 217 40.78 8.49 21.47
N GLY A 218 39.60 9.05 21.17
CA GLY A 218 38.53 9.26 22.15
C GLY A 218 37.59 8.08 22.37
N ILE A 219 37.55 7.08 21.48
CA ILE A 219 36.62 5.94 21.55
C ILE A 219 37.31 4.65 21.07
N GLU A 220 37.21 3.56 21.85
CA GLU A 220 37.64 2.22 21.44
C GLU A 220 36.53 1.47 20.68
N LEU A 221 36.58 1.54 19.35
CA LEU A 221 35.77 0.69 18.48
C LEU A 221 36.65 -0.36 17.81
N ASN A 222 36.11 -1.56 17.57
CA ASN A 222 36.85 -2.55 16.80
C ASN A 222 37.07 -2.07 15.35
N SER A 223 38.23 -2.40 14.77
CA SER A 223 38.66 -1.92 13.45
C SER A 223 37.68 -2.26 12.33
N ARG A 224 36.96 -3.39 12.46
CA ARG A 224 35.95 -3.84 11.50
C ARG A 224 34.71 -2.95 11.49
N SER A 225 34.23 -2.53 12.67
CA SER A 225 33.05 -1.66 12.82
C SER A 225 33.34 -0.25 12.33
N ILE A 226 34.55 0.27 12.62
CA ILE A 226 35.01 1.57 12.12
C ILE A 226 34.99 1.58 10.59
N LYS A 227 35.59 0.56 9.95
CA LYS A 227 35.60 0.46 8.49
C LYS A 227 34.19 0.36 7.91
N ALA A 228 33.30 -0.41 8.54
CA ALA A 228 31.92 -0.54 8.10
C ALA A 228 31.15 0.79 8.19
N LEU A 229 31.31 1.52 9.29
CA LEU A 229 30.67 2.82 9.52
C LEU A 229 31.22 3.91 8.60
N SER A 230 32.54 3.99 8.44
CA SER A 230 33.18 4.93 7.50
C SER A 230 32.66 4.69 6.09
N ASN A 231 32.66 3.44 5.62
CA ASN A 231 32.14 3.12 4.30
C ASN A 231 30.66 3.52 4.14
N PHE A 232 29.82 3.26 5.16
CA PHE A 232 28.42 3.64 5.13
C PHE A 232 28.23 5.16 5.09
N TYR A 233 28.92 5.89 5.98
CA TYR A 233 28.88 7.34 6.06
C TYR A 233 29.33 7.99 4.74
N ASP A 234 30.43 7.49 4.17
CA ASP A 234 30.97 7.97 2.89
C ASP A 234 30.00 7.69 1.74
N THR A 235 29.37 6.50 1.70
CA THR A 235 28.38 6.16 0.67
C THR A 235 27.17 7.09 0.73
N ILE A 236 26.59 7.32 1.92
CA ILE A 236 25.41 8.21 2.05
C ILE A 236 25.78 9.66 1.74
N SER A 237 26.95 10.12 2.19
CA SER A 237 27.43 11.48 1.90
C SER A 237 27.61 11.70 0.40
N LYS A 238 28.24 10.76 -0.31
CA LYS A 238 28.37 10.79 -1.78
C LYS A 238 27.02 10.80 -2.48
N LEU A 239 26.08 9.98 -2.04
CA LEU A 239 24.73 9.94 -2.61
C LEU A 239 23.96 11.26 -2.36
N SER A 240 24.19 11.91 -1.23
CA SER A 240 23.63 13.24 -0.94
C SER A 240 24.25 14.33 -1.80
N GLU A 241 25.57 14.27 -2.04
CA GLU A 241 26.24 15.16 -2.99
C GLU A 241 25.69 14.99 -4.41
N ILE A 242 25.46 13.75 -4.85
CA ILE A 242 24.85 13.46 -6.15
C ILE A 242 23.46 14.11 -6.24
N LEU A 243 22.61 13.93 -5.22
CA LEU A 243 21.27 14.53 -5.17
C LEU A 243 21.29 16.06 -5.23
N ASN A 244 22.26 16.70 -4.56
CA ASN A 244 22.37 18.16 -4.47
C ASN A 244 23.20 18.80 -5.60
N SER A 245 23.82 18.00 -6.46
CA SER A 245 24.61 18.51 -7.57
C SER A 245 23.70 19.10 -8.65
N ASP A 246 24.13 20.19 -9.31
CA ASP A 246 23.42 20.80 -10.45
C ASP A 246 23.41 19.91 -11.72
N THR A 247 23.93 18.69 -11.63
CA THR A 247 23.80 17.72 -12.70
C THR A 247 22.34 17.28 -12.77
N HIS A 248 21.69 17.43 -13.94
CA HIS A 248 20.32 16.98 -14.20
C HIS A 248 20.19 15.44 -14.16
N GLN A 249 20.55 14.80 -13.06
CA GLN A 249 20.34 13.37 -12.87
C GLN A 249 18.88 13.11 -12.52
N SER A 250 18.31 12.09 -13.16
CA SER A 250 16.95 11.66 -12.84
C SER A 250 16.92 10.92 -11.50
N LEU A 251 15.75 10.85 -10.88
CA LEU A 251 15.55 9.99 -9.70
C LEU A 251 15.88 8.51 -10.01
N GLY A 252 15.70 8.07 -11.26
CA GLY A 252 16.08 6.74 -11.71
C GLY A 252 17.59 6.50 -11.64
N ASP A 253 18.39 7.50 -12.01
CA ASP A 253 19.86 7.43 -11.95
C ASP A 253 20.37 7.40 -10.52
N LEU A 254 19.72 8.17 -9.62
CA LEU A 254 20.02 8.10 -8.19
C LEU A 254 19.68 6.73 -7.61
N ILE A 255 18.55 6.13 -7.99
CA ILE A 255 18.19 4.76 -7.58
C ILE A 255 19.23 3.76 -8.07
N ASN A 256 19.68 3.86 -9.32
CA ASN A 256 20.76 3.01 -9.84
C ASN A 256 22.06 3.19 -9.04
N SER A 257 22.43 4.44 -8.74
CA SER A 257 23.60 4.76 -7.91
C SER A 257 23.50 4.17 -6.50
N ILE A 258 22.32 4.22 -5.88
CA ILE A 258 22.06 3.57 -4.58
C ILE A 258 22.28 2.06 -4.71
N LEU A 259 21.66 1.41 -5.70
CA LEU A 259 21.72 -0.04 -5.90
C LEU A 259 23.17 -0.53 -6.09
N ASP A 260 23.98 0.25 -6.80
CA ASP A 260 25.35 -0.12 -7.16
C ASP A 260 26.34 0.23 -6.02
N LEU A 261 26.31 1.45 -5.47
CA LEU A 261 27.23 1.87 -4.40
C LEU A 261 27.01 1.12 -3.08
N THR A 262 25.79 0.64 -2.83
CA THR A 262 25.49 -0.12 -1.61
C THR A 262 25.64 -1.63 -1.78
N ASN A 263 25.86 -2.12 -3.01
CA ASN A 263 25.78 -3.54 -3.41
C ASN A 263 24.39 -4.18 -3.18
N TYR A 264 23.32 -3.39 -3.07
CA TYR A 264 21.97 -3.91 -2.88
C TYR A 264 21.51 -4.76 -4.08
N ARG A 265 21.95 -4.42 -5.30
CA ARG A 265 21.68 -5.19 -6.53
C ARG A 265 22.11 -6.66 -6.41
N GLN A 266 23.25 -6.92 -5.78
CA GLN A 266 23.79 -8.29 -5.63
C GLN A 266 22.97 -9.12 -4.64
N ILE A 267 22.41 -8.51 -3.60
CA ILE A 267 21.51 -9.20 -2.66
C ILE A 267 20.20 -9.58 -3.34
N LEU A 268 19.63 -8.68 -4.14
CA LEU A 268 18.43 -8.99 -4.91
C LEU A 268 18.67 -10.13 -5.91
N GLN A 269 19.84 -10.17 -6.56
CA GLN A 269 20.22 -11.22 -7.51
C GLN A 269 20.53 -12.57 -6.87
N SER A 270 21.04 -12.58 -5.64
CA SER A 270 21.42 -13.80 -4.90
C SER A 270 20.27 -14.40 -4.08
N SER A 271 19.13 -13.71 -3.99
CA SER A 271 17.93 -14.24 -3.35
C SER A 271 17.41 -15.50 -4.04
N LYS A 272 17.10 -16.52 -3.23
CA LYS A 272 16.57 -17.82 -3.68
C LYS A 272 15.06 -17.82 -3.93
N ASP A 273 14.35 -16.72 -3.67
CA ASP A 273 12.92 -16.63 -3.98
C ASP A 273 12.74 -16.52 -5.50
N ILE A 274 12.01 -17.47 -6.09
CA ILE A 274 11.72 -17.52 -7.53
C ILE A 274 11.06 -16.21 -7.99
N ARG A 275 10.36 -15.52 -7.08
CA ARG A 275 9.69 -14.24 -7.34
C ARG A 275 10.66 -13.05 -7.40
N ASP A 276 11.91 -13.17 -6.96
CA ASP A 276 12.89 -12.07 -6.95
C ASP A 276 13.63 -11.91 -8.28
N LYS A 277 13.80 -13.01 -9.04
CA LYS A 277 14.45 -12.97 -10.36
C LYS A 277 13.64 -12.21 -11.41
N GLU A 278 12.32 -12.17 -11.30
CA GLU A 278 11.45 -11.37 -12.19
C GLU A 278 11.43 -9.88 -11.80
N ARG A 279 11.82 -9.51 -10.58
CA ARG A 279 11.76 -8.12 -10.05
C ARG A 279 12.89 -7.21 -10.53
N LEU A 280 13.93 -7.78 -11.15
CA LEU A 280 15.09 -7.06 -11.68
C LEU A 280 14.88 -6.46 -13.08
N LYS A 281 13.73 -6.71 -13.71
CA LYS A 281 13.34 -6.06 -14.96
C LYS A 281 12.53 -4.81 -14.65
N ILE A 282 13.23 -3.72 -14.34
CA ILE A 282 12.71 -2.35 -14.46
C ILE A 282 13.46 -1.71 -15.62
#